data_AF-A0A841JI65-F1
#
_entry.id   AF-A0A841JI65-F1
#
_cell.length_a   1.000
_cell.length_b   1.000
_cell.length_c   1.000
_cell.angle_alpha   90.00
_cell.angle_beta   90.00
_cell.angle_gamma   90.00
#
_symmetry.space_group_name_H-M   'P 1'
#
loop_
_entity.id
_entity.type
_entity.pdbx_description
1 polymer ?
#
loop_
_entity_poly.entity_id
_entity_poly.type
_entity_poly.pdbx_seq_one_letter_code
_entity_poly.pdbx_strand_id
1 'polypeptide(L)'
;MDRSIVKQEGTIAEFKKESAGARSDRVDVFQLEEYPALFSRSYSGINRLIAPNLREFIYQPPPPSEIEDVYYQHPILKSKKERLVTFYIPAKDLANLNSTDDKIPYLYLKFKSEPVSSVGYYLDTYVYVYKTYFGVLATFISLLLFIACCVGAAGRYQHNNLFLGYVAFIIIVHVLIFIF
;
A
#
# COMPACT_ATOMS: atom_id res chain seq x y z
N MET A 1 12.82 15.88 -13.80
CA MET A 1 12.48 14.47 -13.46
C MET A 1 11.08 14.22 -13.93
N ASP A 2 10.93 13.30 -14.87
CA ASP A 2 9.61 12.88 -15.36
C ASP A 2 8.84 12.21 -14.21
N ARG A 3 7.65 12.72 -13.92
CA ARG A 3 6.79 12.28 -12.82
C ARG A 3 5.62 11.44 -13.33
N SER A 4 5.66 11.04 -14.61
CA SER A 4 4.63 10.24 -15.22
C SER A 4 4.62 8.82 -14.65
N ILE A 5 3.41 8.29 -14.52
CA ILE A 5 3.16 6.88 -14.25
C ILE A 5 2.71 6.23 -15.55
N VAL A 6 3.18 5.01 -15.80
CA VAL A 6 2.92 4.27 -17.03
C VAL A 6 2.17 3.01 -16.68
N LYS A 7 1.10 2.75 -17.44
CA LYS A 7 0.31 1.53 -17.32
C LYS A 7 1.10 0.35 -17.85
N GLN A 8 1.08 -0.75 -17.11
CA GLN A 8 1.65 -2.04 -17.46
C GLN A 8 0.59 -3.13 -17.36
N GLU A 9 0.74 -4.15 -18.20
CA GLU A 9 -0.08 -5.34 -18.21
C GLU A 9 0.82 -6.57 -18.28
N GLY A 10 0.43 -7.63 -17.59
CA GLY A 10 1.20 -8.88 -17.57
C GLY A 10 0.50 -9.98 -16.79
N THR A 11 1.14 -11.14 -16.73
CA THR A 11 0.62 -12.34 -16.10
C THR A 11 1.47 -12.67 -14.87
N ILE A 12 0.89 -12.70 -13.66
CA ILE A 12 1.69 -12.95 -12.45
C ILE A 12 2.17 -14.40 -12.39
N ALA A 13 3.48 -14.63 -12.47
CA ALA A 13 4.11 -15.94 -12.37
C ALA A 13 4.29 -16.42 -10.92
N GLU A 14 4.67 -15.50 -10.02
CA GLU A 14 4.94 -15.80 -8.62
C GLU A 14 4.49 -14.65 -7.72
N PHE A 15 4.05 -14.97 -6.50
CA PHE A 15 3.74 -14.00 -5.47
C PHE A 15 4.27 -14.42 -4.11
N LYS A 16 4.93 -13.48 -3.43
CA LYS A 16 5.46 -13.64 -2.09
C LYS A 16 5.02 -12.48 -1.22
N LYS A 17 4.50 -12.83 -0.04
CA LYS A 17 4.25 -11.89 1.05
C LYS A 17 5.45 -11.91 1.98
N GLU A 18 6.21 -10.83 2.01
CA GLU A 18 7.31 -10.62 2.95
C GLU A 18 6.77 -9.84 4.16
N SER A 19 6.87 -10.42 5.35
CA SER A 19 6.58 -9.74 6.62
C SER A 19 7.49 -10.30 7.70
N ALA A 20 8.16 -9.42 8.43
CA ALA A 20 9.06 -9.76 9.54
C ALA A 20 8.36 -9.81 10.91
N GLY A 21 7.02 -9.77 10.95
CA GLY A 21 6.22 -9.94 12.16
C GLY A 21 5.10 -8.91 12.35
N ALA A 22 4.54 -8.88 13.56
CA ALA A 22 3.34 -8.09 13.88
C ALA A 22 3.55 -6.56 13.82
N ARG A 23 4.80 -6.07 13.77
CA ARG A 23 5.14 -4.64 13.69
C ARG A 23 5.83 -4.21 12.40
N SER A 24 6.20 -5.15 11.54
CA SER A 24 6.79 -4.81 10.25
C SER A 24 5.72 -4.48 9.23
N ASP A 25 6.13 -3.67 8.26
CA ASP A 25 5.41 -3.50 7.01
C ASP A 25 5.14 -4.86 6.36
N ARG A 26 3.94 -5.00 5.78
CA ARG A 26 3.63 -6.10 4.87
C ARG A 26 4.10 -5.68 3.50
N VAL A 27 5.05 -6.40 2.93
CA VAL A 27 5.53 -6.17 1.57
C VAL A 27 5.00 -7.29 0.67
N ASP A 28 4.17 -6.89 -0.28
CA ASP A 28 3.63 -7.78 -1.30
C ASP A 28 4.56 -7.69 -2.52
N VAL A 29 5.15 -8.81 -2.92
CA VAL A 29 6.10 -8.92 -4.03
C VAL A 29 5.55 -9.90 -5.06
N PHE A 30 5.59 -9.54 -6.34
CA PHE A 30 5.23 -10.46 -7.42
C PHE A 30 6.21 -10.39 -8.59
N GLN A 31 6.27 -11.47 -9.37
CA GLN A 31 6.99 -11.55 -10.64
C GLN A 31 6.00 -11.76 -11.78
N LEU A 32 6.30 -11.23 -12.95
CA LEU A 32 5.51 -11.44 -14.17
C LEU A 32 6.14 -12.52 -15.05
N GLU A 33 5.33 -13.20 -15.87
CA GLU A 33 5.83 -14.14 -16.88
C GLU A 33 6.64 -13.40 -17.97
N GLU A 34 6.29 -12.14 -18.24
CA GLU A 34 6.85 -11.34 -19.33
C GLU A 34 8.17 -10.64 -18.97
N TYR A 35 8.44 -10.43 -17.68
CA TYR A 35 9.58 -9.64 -17.20
C TYR A 35 10.30 -10.32 -16.04
N PRO A 36 11.64 -10.35 -16.03
CA PRO A 36 12.39 -10.91 -14.91
C PRO A 36 12.30 -10.06 -13.63
N ALA A 37 11.98 -8.77 -13.74
CA ALA A 37 11.90 -7.85 -12.60
C ALA A 37 10.84 -8.27 -11.58
N LEU A 38 11.14 -7.95 -10.31
CA LEU A 38 10.20 -8.09 -9.21
C LEU A 38 9.46 -6.78 -8.98
N PHE A 39 8.16 -6.86 -8.75
CA PHE A 39 7.32 -5.71 -8.41
C PHE A 39 6.94 -5.79 -6.95
N SER A 40 7.02 -4.66 -6.23
CA SER A 40 6.74 -4.64 -4.80
C SER A 40 5.85 -3.50 -4.35
N ARG A 41 5.08 -3.73 -3.28
CA ARG A 41 4.34 -2.69 -2.58
C ARG A 41 4.35 -2.94 -1.08
N SER A 42 4.64 -1.88 -0.31
CA SER A 42 4.65 -1.91 1.14
C SER A 42 3.37 -1.31 1.73
N TYR A 43 2.74 -2.05 2.63
CA TYR A 43 1.58 -1.68 3.42
C TYR A 43 1.97 -1.52 4.90
N SER A 44 1.79 -0.30 5.42
CA SER A 44 2.16 0.11 6.78
C SER A 44 0.92 0.43 7.62
N GLY A 45 1.00 0.30 8.96
CA GLY A 45 -0.06 0.69 9.88
C GLY A 45 -1.41 0.01 9.60
N ILE A 46 -2.51 0.78 9.63
CA ILE A 46 -3.87 0.25 9.37
C ILE A 46 -4.03 -0.29 7.95
N ASN A 47 -3.25 0.24 6.98
CA ASN A 47 -3.31 -0.21 5.59
C ASN A 47 -2.89 -1.68 5.44
N ARG A 48 -2.14 -2.23 6.41
CA ARG A 48 -1.78 -3.65 6.43
C ARG A 48 -2.99 -4.57 6.59
N LEU A 49 -3.98 -4.14 7.37
CA LEU A 49 -5.16 -4.93 7.73
C LEU A 49 -6.17 -4.99 6.58
N ILE A 50 -6.22 -3.93 5.77
CA ILE A 50 -7.12 -3.81 4.62
C ILE A 50 -6.46 -4.23 3.30
N ALA A 51 -5.16 -4.56 3.31
CA ALA A 51 -4.44 -4.96 2.11
C ALA A 51 -5.01 -6.30 1.56
N PRO A 52 -5.43 -6.36 0.28
CA PRO A 52 -6.06 -7.53 -0.29
C PRO A 52 -5.11 -8.74 -0.25
N ASN A 53 -5.64 -9.94 -0.05
CA ASN A 53 -4.84 -11.16 -0.13
C ASN A 53 -4.70 -11.60 -1.59
N LEU A 54 -3.59 -11.21 -2.23
CA LEU A 54 -3.37 -11.49 -3.66
C LEU A 54 -3.24 -12.99 -3.97
N ARG A 55 -2.90 -13.83 -2.97
CA ARG A 55 -2.75 -15.29 -3.16
C ARG A 55 -4.00 -15.95 -3.73
N GLU A 56 -5.17 -15.54 -3.26
CA GLU A 56 -6.46 -16.11 -3.67
C GLU A 56 -6.77 -15.87 -5.15
N PHE A 57 -6.17 -14.85 -5.74
CA PHE A 57 -6.32 -14.52 -7.16
C PHE A 57 -5.28 -15.21 -8.04
N ILE A 58 -4.20 -15.72 -7.46
CA ILE A 58 -3.04 -16.26 -8.18
C ILE A 58 -3.00 -17.78 -8.11
N TYR A 59 -3.27 -18.35 -6.94
CA TYR A 59 -3.15 -19.78 -6.66
C TYR A 59 -4.53 -20.42 -6.53
N GLN A 60 -4.63 -21.70 -6.90
CA GLN A 60 -5.81 -22.50 -6.61
C GLN A 60 -5.93 -22.70 -5.10
N PRO A 61 -7.16 -22.88 -4.57
CA PRO A 61 -7.31 -23.28 -3.17
C PRO A 61 -6.68 -24.67 -2.95
N PRO A 62 -6.14 -24.95 -1.75
CA PRO A 62 -5.63 -26.28 -1.42
C PRO A 62 -6.76 -27.32 -1.57
N PRO A 63 -6.49 -28.50 -2.13
CA PRO A 63 -7.47 -29.58 -2.18
C PRO A 63 -7.86 -30.00 -0.75
N PRO A 64 -9.09 -30.51 -0.51
CA PRO A 64 -9.57 -30.85 0.83
C PRO A 64 -8.71 -31.86 1.60
N SER A 65 -7.91 -32.65 0.90
CA SER A 65 -7.03 -33.68 1.44
C SER A 65 -5.64 -33.19 1.83
N GLU A 66 -5.31 -31.93 1.55
CA GLU A 66 -3.96 -31.38 1.70
C GLU A 66 -3.90 -30.35 2.85
N ILE A 67 -2.81 -30.36 3.60
CA ILE A 67 -2.58 -29.41 4.69
C ILE A 67 -2.15 -28.07 4.07
N GLU A 68 -2.83 -26.99 4.44
CA GLU A 68 -2.64 -25.65 3.85
C GLU A 68 -1.18 -25.18 3.88
N ASP A 69 -0.48 -25.34 5.01
CA ASP A 69 0.92 -24.94 5.15
C ASP A 69 1.88 -25.71 4.23
N VAL A 70 1.54 -26.95 3.87
CA VAL A 70 2.33 -27.79 2.95
C VAL A 70 2.03 -27.41 1.51
N TYR A 71 0.75 -27.21 1.17
CA TYR A 71 0.32 -26.81 -0.16
C TYR A 71 1.03 -25.53 -0.63
N TYR A 72 1.15 -24.53 0.25
CA TYR A 72 1.80 -23.27 -0.11
C TYR A 72 3.33 -23.34 -0.21
N GLN A 73 3.96 -24.50 0.01
CA GLN A 73 5.35 -24.74 -0.37
C GLN A 73 5.47 -24.98 -1.88
N HIS A 74 4.45 -25.57 -2.51
CA HIS A 74 4.38 -25.86 -3.94
C HIS A 74 2.97 -25.58 -4.50
N PRO A 75 2.50 -24.32 -4.45
CA PRO A 75 1.13 -23.99 -4.79
C PRO A 75 0.87 -24.11 -6.29
N ILE A 76 -0.35 -24.52 -6.66
CA ILE A 76 -0.77 -24.65 -8.05
C ILE A 76 -1.31 -23.32 -8.54
N LEU A 77 -0.74 -22.81 -9.64
CA LEU A 77 -1.20 -21.57 -10.27
C LEU A 77 -2.61 -21.72 -10.89
N LYS A 78 -3.42 -20.66 -10.81
CA LYS A 78 -4.62 -20.51 -11.64
C LYS A 78 -4.26 -20.36 -13.10
N SER A 79 -5.27 -20.40 -13.98
CA SER A 79 -5.03 -20.23 -15.42
C SER A 79 -4.43 -18.85 -15.73
N LYS A 80 -3.68 -18.75 -16.84
CA LYS A 80 -3.07 -17.46 -17.26
C LYS A 80 -4.12 -16.34 -17.36
N LYS A 81 -5.32 -16.64 -17.86
CA LYS A 81 -6.41 -15.66 -18.02
C LYS A 81 -6.86 -15.05 -16.70
N GLU A 82 -6.84 -15.82 -15.62
CA GLU A 82 -7.23 -15.37 -14.28
C GLU A 82 -6.13 -14.56 -13.60
N ARG A 83 -4.86 -14.85 -13.93
CA ARG A 83 -3.68 -14.17 -13.39
C ARG A 83 -3.23 -12.93 -14.16
N LEU A 84 -4.01 -12.52 -15.17
CA LEU A 84 -3.75 -11.29 -15.92
C LEU A 84 -4.03 -10.08 -15.04
N VAL A 85 -3.04 -9.21 -14.94
CA VAL A 85 -3.11 -8.00 -14.13
C VAL A 85 -2.79 -6.74 -14.93
N THR A 86 -3.32 -5.64 -14.44
CA THR A 86 -2.99 -4.29 -14.86
C THR A 86 -2.50 -3.51 -13.65
N PHE A 87 -1.41 -2.78 -13.82
CA PHE A 87 -0.83 -1.95 -12.77
C PHE A 87 -0.10 -0.75 -13.36
N TYR A 88 0.40 0.13 -12.51
CA TYR A 88 1.16 1.30 -12.92
C TYR A 88 2.52 1.33 -12.23
N ILE A 89 3.54 1.80 -12.95
CA ILE A 89 4.89 2.04 -12.42
C ILE A 89 5.37 3.44 -12.79
N PRO A 90 6.32 4.02 -12.05
CA PRO A 90 6.96 5.26 -12.46
C PRO A 90 7.69 5.10 -13.80
N ALA A 91 7.57 6.07 -14.71
CA ALA A 91 8.18 6.00 -16.04
C ALA A 91 9.71 5.82 -15.99
N LYS A 92 10.37 6.37 -14.96
CA LYS A 92 11.81 6.22 -14.73
C LYS A 92 12.26 4.76 -14.52
N ASP A 93 11.36 3.89 -14.07
CA ASP A 93 11.68 2.50 -13.72
C ASP A 93 11.44 1.54 -14.91
N LEU A 94 11.00 2.05 -16.08
CA LEU A 94 10.82 1.25 -17.30
C LEU A 94 12.11 0.58 -17.77
N ALA A 95 13.25 1.26 -17.62
CA ALA A 95 14.56 0.71 -17.99
C ALA A 95 14.94 -0.52 -17.14
N ASN A 96 14.33 -0.67 -15.97
CA ASN A 96 14.67 -1.72 -15.00
C ASN A 96 13.79 -2.97 -15.16
N LEU A 97 12.83 -2.99 -16.10
CA LEU A 97 11.94 -4.13 -16.31
C LEU A 97 12.69 -5.44 -16.66
N ASN A 98 13.86 -5.31 -17.28
CA ASN A 98 14.72 -6.45 -17.65
C ASN A 98 15.83 -6.74 -16.63
N SER A 99 15.85 -6.03 -15.49
CA SER A 99 16.80 -6.27 -14.40
C SER A 99 16.22 -7.28 -13.41
N THR A 100 17.02 -8.24 -12.96
CA THR A 100 16.66 -9.20 -11.90
C THR A 100 16.87 -8.65 -10.49
N ASP A 101 17.68 -7.60 -10.36
CA ASP A 101 18.27 -7.25 -9.07
C ASP A 101 17.42 -6.24 -8.29
N ASP A 102 16.49 -5.56 -8.96
CA ASP A 102 15.70 -4.47 -8.38
C ASP A 102 14.22 -4.86 -8.17
N LYS A 103 13.68 -4.42 -7.04
CA LYS A 103 12.24 -4.44 -6.76
C LYS A 103 11.61 -3.11 -7.22
N ILE A 104 10.85 -3.15 -8.30
CA ILE A 104 10.17 -1.97 -8.86
C ILE A 104 8.89 -1.69 -8.06
N PRO A 105 8.70 -0.47 -7.51
CA PRO A 105 7.48 -0.13 -6.80
C PRO A 105 6.31 -0.03 -7.79
N TYR A 106 5.20 -0.72 -7.49
CA TYR A 106 3.98 -0.62 -8.27
C TYR A 106 2.87 0.18 -7.56
N LEU A 107 1.91 0.61 -8.37
CA LEU A 107 0.74 1.37 -8.01
C LEU A 107 -0.48 0.64 -8.55
N TYR A 108 -1.48 0.41 -7.69
CA TYR A 108 -2.77 -0.15 -8.05
C TYR A 108 -2.68 -1.41 -8.90
N LEU A 109 -2.63 -2.57 -8.26
CA LEU A 109 -2.73 -3.86 -8.95
C LEU A 109 -4.19 -4.23 -9.11
N LYS A 110 -4.60 -4.52 -10.34
CA LYS A 110 -5.96 -4.96 -10.66
C LYS A 110 -5.91 -6.27 -11.45
N PHE A 111 -6.69 -7.26 -11.03
CA PHE A 111 -6.92 -8.45 -11.86
C PHE A 111 -7.94 -8.18 -12.95
N LYS A 112 -7.74 -8.77 -14.13
CA LYS A 112 -8.67 -8.59 -15.27
C LYS A 112 -10.09 -9.06 -14.96
N SER A 113 -10.22 -10.06 -14.09
CA SER A 113 -11.50 -10.60 -13.61
C SER A 113 -12.22 -9.68 -12.61
N GLU A 114 -11.55 -8.68 -12.02
CA GLU A 114 -12.14 -7.80 -11.02
C GLU A 114 -12.89 -6.61 -11.65
N PRO A 115 -14.03 -6.18 -11.06
CA PRO A 115 -14.67 -4.93 -11.44
C PRO A 115 -13.73 -3.74 -11.20
N VAL A 116 -13.89 -2.68 -12.00
CA VAL A 116 -13.08 -1.46 -11.86
C VAL A 116 -13.41 -0.79 -10.52
N SER A 117 -12.48 -0.85 -9.56
CA SER A 117 -12.55 -0.05 -8.34
C SER A 117 -11.78 1.25 -8.53
N SER A 118 -12.52 2.35 -8.75
CA SER A 118 -11.95 3.70 -8.83
C SER A 118 -11.33 4.13 -7.49
N VAL A 119 -11.95 3.72 -6.38
CA VAL A 119 -11.50 4.06 -5.03
C VAL A 119 -10.10 3.52 -4.74
N GLY A 120 -9.83 2.26 -5.10
CA GLY A 120 -8.51 1.65 -4.88
C GLY A 120 -7.40 2.38 -5.65
N TYR A 121 -7.68 2.77 -6.89
CA TYR A 121 -6.73 3.51 -7.72
C TYR A 121 -6.39 4.88 -7.13
N TYR A 122 -7.40 5.67 -6.77
CA TYR A 122 -7.18 6.99 -6.19
C TYR A 122 -6.45 6.92 -4.84
N LEU A 123 -6.78 5.93 -4.01
CA LEU A 123 -6.13 5.74 -2.72
C LEU A 123 -4.65 5.37 -2.89
N ASP A 124 -4.33 4.42 -3.77
CA ASP A 124 -2.95 4.02 -4.02
C ASP A 124 -2.11 5.14 -4.62
N THR A 125 -2.70 5.93 -5.53
CA THR A 125 -2.08 7.11 -6.13
C THR A 125 -1.86 8.20 -5.08
N TYR A 126 -2.85 8.46 -4.23
CA TYR A 126 -2.72 9.41 -3.13
C TYR A 126 -1.59 9.01 -2.18
N VAL A 127 -1.56 7.75 -1.72
CA VAL A 127 -0.50 7.24 -0.83
C VAL A 127 0.87 7.38 -1.48
N TYR A 128 0.99 7.08 -2.77
CA TYR A 128 2.23 7.25 -3.50
C TYR A 128 2.66 8.70 -3.61
N VAL A 129 1.77 9.59 -4.04
CA VAL A 129 2.06 11.02 -4.19
C VAL A 129 2.44 11.61 -2.83
N TYR A 130 1.70 11.22 -1.80
CA TYR A 130 1.93 11.64 -0.44
C TYR A 130 3.29 11.17 0.10
N LYS A 131 3.61 9.88 0.02
CA LYS A 131 4.91 9.34 0.47
C LYS A 131 6.09 9.91 -0.33
N THR A 132 5.91 10.11 -1.63
CA THR A 132 7.00 10.48 -2.55
C THR A 132 7.26 11.98 -2.59
N TYR A 133 6.23 12.82 -2.48
CA TYR A 133 6.35 14.25 -2.79
C TYR A 133 6.03 15.19 -1.64
N PHE A 134 5.01 14.90 -0.84
CA PHE A 134 4.62 15.78 0.28
C PHE A 134 5.29 15.36 1.60
N GLY A 135 5.57 14.07 1.72
CA GLY A 135 6.21 13.48 2.87
C GLY A 135 5.40 13.64 4.15
N VAL A 136 5.92 12.99 5.18
CA VAL A 136 5.47 13.08 6.58
C VAL A 136 5.45 14.54 7.10
N LEU A 137 6.26 15.41 6.49
CA LEU A 137 6.41 16.82 6.86
C LEU A 137 5.16 17.67 6.54
N ALA A 138 4.48 17.44 5.41
CA ALA A 138 3.28 18.21 5.06
C ALA A 138 2.14 17.98 6.07
N THR A 139 1.93 16.73 6.49
CA THR A 139 1.02 16.40 7.61
C THR A 139 1.43 17.00 8.93
N PHE A 140 2.73 16.97 9.22
CA PHE A 140 3.25 17.55 10.45
C PHE A 140 2.98 19.06 10.51
N ILE A 141 3.20 19.76 9.39
CA ILE A 141 2.91 21.20 9.26
C ILE A 141 1.40 21.46 9.34
N SER A 142 0.56 20.70 8.63
CA SER A 142 -0.90 20.88 8.72
C SER A 142 -1.43 20.61 10.13
N LEU A 143 -0.83 19.66 10.84
CA LEU A 143 -1.16 19.35 12.24
C LEU A 143 -0.76 20.52 13.15
N LEU A 144 0.45 21.06 13.01
CA LEU A 144 0.90 22.22 13.79
C LEU A 144 0.00 23.44 13.55
N LEU A 145 -0.42 23.67 12.30
CA LEU A 145 -1.35 24.75 11.97
C LEU A 145 -2.73 24.53 12.59
N PHE A 146 -3.25 23.30 12.54
CA PHE A 146 -4.51 22.95 13.18
C PHE A 146 -4.46 23.15 14.70
N ILE A 147 -3.39 22.71 15.36
CA ILE A 147 -3.16 22.92 16.79
C ILE A 147 -3.09 24.41 17.13
N ALA A 148 -2.32 25.19 16.36
CA ALA A 148 -2.21 26.64 16.57
C ALA A 148 -3.56 27.35 16.44
N CYS A 149 -4.38 26.95 15.46
CA CYS A 149 -5.75 27.46 15.30
C CYS A 149 -6.65 27.07 16.47
N CYS A 150 -6.59 25.83 16.96
CA CYS A 150 -7.37 25.38 18.11
C CYS A 150 -6.97 26.10 19.41
N VAL A 151 -5.67 26.26 19.67
CA VAL A 151 -5.17 27.01 20.84
C VAL A 151 -5.53 28.50 20.73
N GLY A 152 -5.36 29.10 19.54
CA GLY A 152 -5.74 30.49 19.30
C GLY A 152 -7.24 30.74 19.46
N ALA A 153 -8.08 29.82 18.98
CA ALA A 153 -9.52 29.88 19.19
C ALA A 153 -9.91 29.69 20.66
N ALA A 154 -9.29 28.73 21.36
CA ALA A 154 -9.53 28.49 22.78
C ALA A 154 -9.14 29.69 23.66
N GLY A 155 -7.95 30.26 23.43
CA GLY A 155 -7.46 31.43 24.15
C GLY A 155 -8.27 32.71 23.89
N ARG A 156 -8.94 32.80 22.73
CA ARG A 156 -9.74 33.97 22.36
C ARG A 156 -11.21 33.85 22.76
N TYR A 157 -11.77 32.64 22.84
CA TYR A 157 -13.22 32.46 22.98
C TYR A 157 -13.71 31.75 24.25
N GLN A 158 -12.91 30.98 25.01
CA GLN A 158 -13.41 30.36 26.26
C GLN A 158 -12.31 30.08 27.30
N HIS A 159 -12.50 30.57 28.54
CA HIS A 159 -11.84 30.08 29.77
C HIS A 159 -12.33 28.67 30.20
N ASN A 160 -12.63 27.79 29.24
CA ASN A 160 -13.23 26.50 29.52
C ASN A 160 -12.19 25.38 29.44
N ASN A 161 -11.68 24.97 30.62
CA ASN A 161 -10.61 23.98 30.77
C ASN A 161 -10.95 22.61 30.12
N LEU A 162 -12.23 22.27 29.97
CA LEU A 162 -12.68 21.04 29.31
C LEU A 162 -12.40 21.03 27.80
N PHE A 163 -12.54 22.17 27.13
CA PHE A 163 -12.27 22.27 25.69
C PHE A 163 -10.77 22.13 25.39
N LEU A 164 -9.93 22.76 26.22
CA LEU A 164 -8.47 22.57 26.18
C LEU A 164 -8.07 21.10 26.40
N GLY A 165 -8.72 20.41 27.34
CA GLY A 165 -8.51 18.97 27.56
C GLY A 165 -8.87 18.11 26.36
N TYR A 166 -9.98 18.42 25.67
CA TYR A 166 -10.39 17.72 24.46
C TYR A 166 -9.44 17.95 23.28
N VAL A 167 -8.99 19.19 23.08
CA VAL A 167 -7.96 19.53 22.08
C VAL A 167 -6.66 18.79 22.40
N ALA A 168 -6.21 18.78 23.65
CA ALA A 168 -5.02 18.04 24.07
C ALA A 168 -5.14 16.53 23.84
N PHE A 169 -6.32 15.95 24.12
CA PHE A 169 -6.60 14.54 23.84
C PHE A 169 -6.53 14.22 22.34
N ILE A 170 -7.14 15.05 21.48
CA ILE A 170 -7.05 14.91 20.02
C ILE A 170 -5.59 14.98 19.56
N ILE A 171 -4.80 15.91 20.10
CA ILE A 171 -3.36 16.03 19.80
C ILE A 171 -2.62 14.75 20.17
N ILE A 172 -2.85 14.22 21.37
CA ILE A 172 -2.21 12.98 21.84
C ILE A 172 -2.58 11.81 20.94
N VAL A 173 -3.85 11.63 20.59
CA VAL A 173 -4.30 10.58 19.65
C VAL A 173 -3.60 10.72 18.30
N HIS A 174 -3.46 11.94 17.77
CA HIS A 174 -2.78 12.16 16.49
C HIS A 174 -1.27 11.92 16.57
N VAL A 175 -0.61 12.30 17.67
CA VAL A 175 0.81 12.00 17.91
C VAL A 175 1.02 10.49 18.00
N LEU A 176 0.11 9.76 18.67
CA LEU A 176 0.18 8.30 18.75
C LEU A 176 -0.02 7.64 17.37
N ILE A 177 -0.95 8.12 16.54
CA ILE A 177 -1.13 7.65 15.15
C ILE A 177 0.11 7.91 14.28
N PHE A 178 0.92 8.91 14.63
CA PHE A 178 2.11 9.27 13.87
C PHE A 178 3.37 8.51 14.32
N ILE A 179 3.45 8.16 15.62
CA ILE A 179 4.57 7.40 16.20
C ILE A 179 4.42 5.89 15.95
N PHE A 180 3.20 5.36 15.88
CA PHE A 180 2.88 3.94 15.78
C PHE A 180 2.23 3.56 14.45
#